data_AF-A0A1B9N0L6-F1
#
_entry.id   AF-A0A1B9N0L6-F1
#
_cell.length_a   1.000
_cell.length_b   1.000
_cell.length_c   1.000
_cell.angle_alpha   90.00
_cell.angle_beta   90.00
_cell.angle_gamma   90.00
#
_symmetry.space_group_name_H-M   'P 1'
#
loop_
_entity.id
_entity.type
_entity.pdbx_description
1 polymer ?
#
loop_
_entity_poly.entity_id
_entity_poly.type
_entity_poly.pdbx_seq_one_letter_code
_entity_poly.pdbx_strand_id
1 'polypeptide(L)'
;MITIKGLADLIVHNVTATESKWYFVDKKFNNSLKDDILNSNYYIADDDEEEFDLEDNIKYKTFLDSATFQSIIYNKLEHHPNATTDQLLDAIIYYLKEDDFLD
;
A
#
# COMPACT_ATOMS: atom_id res chain seq x y z
N MET A 1 8.87 9.34 -10.18
CA MET A 1 7.72 8.85 -9.40
C MET A 1 6.67 8.24 -10.32
N ILE A 2 6.31 6.99 -10.07
CA ILE A 2 5.12 6.33 -10.62
C ILE A 2 3.91 6.66 -9.74
N THR A 3 2.75 6.94 -10.35
CA THR A 3 1.47 7.12 -9.65
C THR A 3 0.49 6.03 -10.05
N ILE A 4 0.00 5.31 -9.05
CA ILE A 4 -1.02 4.26 -9.18
C ILE A 4 -2.34 4.77 -8.58
N LYS A 5 -3.45 4.55 -9.27
CA LYS A 5 -4.75 5.12 -8.89
C LYS A 5 -5.65 4.08 -8.26
N GLY A 6 -5.78 4.13 -6.93
CA GLY A 6 -6.63 3.25 -6.17
C GLY A 6 -6.04 1.86 -5.91
N LEU A 7 -6.67 1.16 -4.96
CA LEU A 7 -6.16 -0.11 -4.43
C LEU A 7 -6.13 -1.23 -5.49
N ALA A 8 -7.10 -1.26 -6.39
CA ALA A 8 -7.18 -2.32 -7.41
C ALA A 8 -5.93 -2.31 -8.31
N ASP A 9 -5.53 -1.13 -8.79
CA ASP A 9 -4.34 -0.99 -9.64
C ASP A 9 -3.06 -1.25 -8.84
N LEU A 10 -3.03 -0.90 -7.53
CA LEU A 10 -1.89 -1.20 -6.65
C LEU A 10 -1.70 -2.71 -6.47
N ILE A 11 -2.78 -3.46 -6.28
CA ILE A 11 -2.73 -4.93 -6.16
C ILE A 11 -2.18 -5.53 -7.46
N VAL A 12 -2.65 -5.08 -8.62
CA VAL A 12 -2.17 -5.56 -9.92
C VAL A 12 -0.68 -5.27 -10.09
N HIS A 13 -0.26 -4.04 -9.77
CA HIS A 13 1.15 -3.65 -9.85
C HIS A 13 2.03 -4.51 -8.94
N ASN A 14 1.65 -4.67 -7.67
CA ASN A 14 2.44 -5.41 -6.68
C ASN A 14 2.70 -6.86 -7.11
N VAL A 15 1.69 -7.56 -7.63
CA VAL A 15 1.84 -8.96 -8.08
C VAL A 15 2.85 -9.11 -9.22
N THR A 16 3.12 -8.04 -9.97
CA THR A 16 4.06 -8.04 -11.11
C THR A 16 5.44 -7.46 -10.79
N ALA A 17 5.61 -6.83 -9.63
CA ALA A 17 6.85 -6.16 -9.27
C ALA A 17 7.94 -7.17 -8.86
N THR A 18 9.16 -6.96 -9.34
CA THR A 18 10.34 -7.79 -9.03
C THR A 18 11.25 -7.19 -7.97
N GLU A 19 11.06 -5.91 -7.65
CA GLU A 19 11.88 -5.14 -6.71
C GLU A 19 11.06 -4.73 -5.49
N SER A 20 11.71 -4.72 -4.32
CA SER A 20 11.10 -4.21 -3.10
C SER A 20 11.10 -2.69 -3.14
N LYS A 21 9.94 -2.07 -2.95
CA LYS A 21 9.77 -0.61 -2.97
C LYS A 21 8.81 -0.18 -1.87
N TRP A 22 8.94 1.05 -1.38
CA TRP A 22 7.95 1.65 -0.49
C TRP A 22 6.78 2.24 -1.27
N TYR A 23 5.58 2.03 -0.75
CA TYR A 23 4.39 2.74 -1.21
C TYR A 23 4.17 3.99 -0.36
N PHE A 24 4.03 5.12 -1.03
CA PHE A 24 3.71 6.39 -0.41
C PHE A 24 2.28 6.82 -0.74
N VAL A 25 1.68 7.60 0.15
CA VAL A 25 0.35 8.19 -0.02
C VAL A 25 0.38 9.66 0.37
N ASP A 26 -0.66 10.42 0.01
CA ASP A 26 -0.79 11.81 0.44
C ASP A 26 -0.76 11.92 1.98
N LYS A 27 -0.20 13.00 2.53
CA LYS A 27 -0.10 13.22 3.99
C LYS A 27 -1.46 13.17 4.69
N LYS A 28 -2.51 13.59 4.00
CA LYS A 28 -3.90 13.60 4.50
C LYS A 28 -4.56 12.22 4.54
N PHE A 29 -3.93 11.20 3.96
CA PHE A 29 -4.46 9.84 3.88
C PHE A 29 -4.66 9.26 5.29
N ASN A 30 -5.82 8.65 5.51
CA ASN A 30 -6.18 8.02 6.76
C ASN A 30 -6.25 6.49 6.62
N ASN A 31 -5.34 5.79 7.29
CA ASN A 31 -5.24 4.32 7.27
C ASN A 31 -6.46 3.63 7.90
N SER A 32 -7.32 4.36 8.61
CA SER A 32 -8.57 3.84 9.19
C SER A 32 -9.79 4.06 8.29
N LEU A 33 -9.68 4.86 7.22
CA LEU A 33 -10.77 5.11 6.29
C LEU A 33 -10.65 4.19 5.07
N LYS A 34 -11.64 3.31 4.91
CA LYS A 34 -11.76 2.42 3.74
C LYS A 34 -11.67 3.17 2.42
N ASP A 35 -12.38 4.30 2.32
CA ASP A 35 -12.44 5.10 1.10
C ASP A 35 -11.08 5.69 0.73
N ASP A 36 -10.25 6.06 1.71
CA ASP A 36 -8.91 6.59 1.45
C ASP A 36 -8.03 5.49 0.86
N ILE A 37 -8.01 4.29 1.45
CA ILE A 37 -7.24 3.16 0.92
C ILE A 37 -7.78 2.76 -0.46
N LEU A 38 -9.09 2.72 -0.64
CA LEU A 38 -9.67 2.24 -1.90
C LEU A 38 -9.37 3.18 -3.08
N ASN A 39 -9.44 4.50 -2.87
CA ASN A 39 -9.52 5.49 -3.95
C ASN A 39 -8.33 6.45 -4.05
N SER A 40 -7.39 6.43 -3.10
CA SER A 40 -6.25 7.36 -3.13
C SER A 40 -5.25 7.04 -4.24
N ASN A 41 -4.40 8.01 -4.51
CA ASN A 41 -3.19 7.77 -5.28
C ASN A 41 -2.13 7.12 -4.39
N TYR A 42 -1.42 6.17 -4.97
CA TYR A 42 -0.24 5.55 -4.41
C TYR A 42 0.97 5.95 -5.26
N TYR A 43 2.07 6.26 -4.58
CA TYR A 43 3.28 6.74 -5.22
C TYR A 43 4.42 5.78 -4.96
N ILE A 44 5.23 5.55 -5.98
CA ILE A 44 6.44 4.72 -5.94
C ILE A 44 7.58 5.56 -6.47
N ALA A 45 8.69 5.58 -5.75
CA ALA A 45 9.92 6.23 -6.20
C ALA A 45 10.54 5.45 -7.37
N ASP A 46 11.03 6.18 -8.37
CA ASP A 46 11.72 5.60 -9.53
C ASP A 46 13.10 5.05 -9.11
N ASP A 47 13.74 5.70 -8.14
CA ASP A 47 15.06 5.36 -7.60
C ASP A 47 15.16 5.68 -6.09
N ASP A 48 16.30 5.33 -5.50
CA ASP A 48 16.53 5.50 -4.05
C ASP A 48 16.63 6.98 -3.65
N GLU A 49 17.13 7.86 -4.53
CA GLU A 49 17.21 9.31 -4.24
C GLU A 49 15.81 9.90 -4.12
N GLU A 50 14.92 9.55 -5.05
CA GLU A 50 13.51 9.96 -4.98
C GLU A 50 12.78 9.34 -3.79
N GLU A 51 13.16 8.13 -3.34
CA GLU A 51 12.59 7.51 -2.14
C GLU A 51 12.86 8.36 -0.89
N PHE A 52 14.13 8.79 -0.70
CA PHE A 52 14.49 9.69 0.39
C PHE A 52 13.75 11.03 0.28
N ASP A 53 13.65 11.58 -0.93
CA ASP A 53 12.91 12.84 -1.16
C ASP A 53 11.41 12.72 -0.84
N LEU A 54 10.79 11.56 -1.09
CA LEU A 54 9.39 11.30 -0.76
C LEU A 54 9.17 11.11 0.75
N GLU A 55 10.09 10.43 1.43
CA GLU A 55 10.07 10.22 2.88
C GLU A 55 10.16 11.55 3.65
N ASP A 56 11.09 12.43 3.25
CA ASP A 56 11.29 13.74 3.86
C ASP A 56 10.22 14.78 3.44
N ASN A 57 9.39 14.46 2.45
CA ASN A 57 8.41 15.40 1.92
C ASN A 57 7.23 15.62 2.87
N ILE A 58 6.92 16.89 3.15
CA ILE A 58 5.73 17.25 3.94
C ILE A 58 4.39 16.84 3.30
N LYS A 59 4.37 16.55 1.98
CA LYS A 59 3.16 16.18 1.24
C LYS A 59 2.84 14.70 1.26
N TYR A 60 3.80 13.84 1.62
CA TYR A 60 3.65 12.40 1.54
C TYR A 60 3.88 11.75 2.90
N LYS A 61 3.44 10.50 3.01
CA LYS A 61 3.83 9.61 4.11
C LYS A 61 3.96 8.20 3.58
N THR A 62 4.77 7.40 4.26
CA THR A 62 4.89 5.97 4.02
C THR A 62 3.58 5.26 4.35
N PHE A 63 3.19 4.33 3.49
CA PHE A 63 2.02 3.48 3.66
C PHE A 63 2.44 2.08 4.10
N LEU A 64 3.02 1.30 3.20
CA LEU A 64 3.54 -0.05 3.43
C LEU A 64 4.68 -0.30 2.45
N ASP A 65 5.66 -1.12 2.81
CA ASP A 65 6.58 -1.66 1.82
C ASP A 65 5.87 -2.73 0.96
N SER A 66 6.41 -2.94 -0.24
CA SER A 66 5.81 -3.86 -1.20
C SER A 66 5.78 -5.29 -0.71
N ALA A 67 6.77 -5.75 0.07
CA ALA A 67 6.85 -7.11 0.56
C ALA A 67 5.81 -7.39 1.65
N THR A 68 5.60 -6.46 2.57
CA THR A 68 4.52 -6.52 3.57
C THR A 68 3.16 -6.49 2.89
N PHE A 69 2.94 -5.56 1.96
CA PHE A 69 1.70 -5.52 1.19
C PHE A 69 1.45 -6.84 0.45
N GLN A 70 2.46 -7.38 -0.22
CA GLN A 70 2.37 -8.65 -0.95
C GLN A 70 2.04 -9.81 -0.01
N SER A 71 2.66 -9.84 1.18
CA SER A 71 2.40 -10.86 2.20
C SER A 71 0.96 -10.84 2.69
N ILE A 72 0.37 -9.65 2.90
CA ILE A 72 -1.05 -9.51 3.28
C ILE A 72 -1.96 -10.07 2.19
N ILE A 73 -1.72 -9.67 0.93
CA ILE A 73 -2.53 -10.11 -0.22
C ILE A 73 -2.43 -11.62 -0.42
N TYR A 74 -1.22 -12.18 -0.40
CA TYR A 74 -1.01 -13.62 -0.58
C TYR A 74 -1.57 -14.43 0.58
N ASN A 75 -1.38 -14.01 1.83
CA ASN A 75 -1.97 -14.70 2.96
C ASN A 75 -3.51 -14.78 2.84
N LYS A 76 -4.13 -13.67 2.41
CA LYS A 76 -5.58 -13.63 2.19
C LYS A 76 -6.02 -14.55 1.04
N LEU A 77 -5.31 -14.53 -0.09
CA LEU A 77 -5.63 -15.34 -1.26
C LEU A 77 -5.34 -16.83 -1.05
N GLU A 78 -4.35 -17.20 -0.24
CA GLU A 78 -4.06 -18.59 0.11
C GLU A 78 -5.25 -19.24 0.85
N HIS A 79 -5.84 -18.51 1.80
CA HIS A 79 -6.98 -19.00 2.58
C HIS A 79 -8.33 -18.74 1.90
N HIS A 80 -8.39 -17.75 1.01
CA HIS A 80 -9.59 -17.35 0.26
C HIS A 80 -9.23 -17.01 -1.20
N PRO A 81 -9.06 -18.02 -2.08
CA PRO A 81 -8.58 -17.81 -3.46
C PRO A 81 -9.44 -16.89 -4.33
N ASN A 82 -10.71 -16.73 -3.99
CA ASN A 82 -11.67 -15.88 -4.70
C ASN A 82 -11.99 -14.59 -3.91
N ALA A 83 -11.07 -14.14 -3.05
CA ALA A 83 -11.28 -12.93 -2.27
C ALA A 83 -11.53 -11.72 -3.18
N THR A 84 -12.55 -10.94 -2.86
CA THR A 84 -12.83 -9.68 -3.57
C THR A 84 -11.86 -8.59 -3.15
N THR A 85 -11.78 -7.50 -3.92
CA THR A 85 -11.01 -6.30 -3.54
C THR A 85 -11.42 -5.77 -2.17
N ASP A 86 -12.72 -5.80 -1.83
CA ASP A 86 -13.20 -5.39 -0.50
C ASP A 86 -12.66 -6.29 0.62
N GLN A 87 -12.59 -7.61 0.38
CA GLN A 87 -12.05 -8.56 1.36
C GLN A 87 -10.51 -8.44 1.51
N LEU A 88 -9.82 -8.02 0.45
CA LEU A 88 -8.39 -7.69 0.50
C LEU A 88 -8.17 -6.37 1.24
N LEU A 89 -9.00 -5.35 0.99
CA LEU A 89 -9.02 -4.10 1.73
C LEU A 89 -9.21 -4.33 3.24
N ASP A 90 -10.14 -5.20 3.62
CA ASP A 90 -10.35 -5.56 5.03
C ASP A 90 -9.10 -6.18 5.66
N ALA A 91 -8.36 -7.02 4.92
CA ALA A 91 -7.11 -7.61 5.41
C ALA A 91 -6.00 -6.56 5.59
N ILE A 92 -5.91 -5.59 4.67
CA ILE A 92 -4.97 -4.46 4.76
C ILE A 92 -5.30 -3.60 5.97
N ILE A 93 -6.58 -3.25 6.18
CA ILE A 93 -7.01 -2.46 7.34
C ILE A 93 -6.76 -3.21 8.64
N TYR A 94 -7.02 -4.51 8.66
CA TYR A 94 -6.74 -5.35 9.83
C TYR A 94 -5.25 -5.30 10.17
N TYR A 95 -4.37 -5.51 9.19
CA TYR A 95 -2.93 -5.40 9.39
C TYR A 95 -2.54 -4.01 9.92
N LEU A 96 -2.97 -2.93 9.26
CA LEU A 96 -2.64 -1.55 9.68
C LEU A 96 -3.16 -1.17 11.06
N LYS A 97 -4.16 -1.87 11.61
CA LYS A 97 -4.69 -1.64 12.95
C LYS A 97 -4.01 -2.47 14.04
N GLU A 98 -3.61 -3.70 13.70
CA GLU A 98 -2.98 -4.64 14.63
C GLU A 98 -1.45 -4.54 14.59
N ASP A 99 -0.90 -3.86 13.59
CA ASP A 99 0.52 -3.53 13.52
C ASP A 99 0.85 -2.40 14.52
N ASP A 100 1.01 -2.81 15.78
CA ASP A 100 1.48 -2.01 16.94
C ASP A 100 2.87 -1.35 16.72
N PHE A 101 3.49 -1.49 15.53
CA PHE A 101 4.75 -0.84 15.17
C PHE A 101 4.60 0.53 14.53
N LEU A 102 3.38 0.93 14.12
CA LEU A 102 3.12 2.23 13.47
C LEU A 102 2.62 3.33 14.43
N ASP A 103 2.48 3.03 15.73
CA ASP A 103 2.07 3.96 16.81
C ASP A 103 3.24 4.33 17.76
#